data_AF-A0A1F4E3B3-F1
#
_entry.id   AF-A0A1F4E3B3-F1
#
_cell.length_a   1.000
_cell.length_b   1.000
_cell.length_c   1.000
_cell.angle_alpha   90.00
_cell.angle_beta   90.00
_cell.angle_gamma   90.00
#
_symmetry.space_group_name_H-M   'P 1'
#
loop_
_entity.id
_entity.type
_entity.pdbx_description
1 polymer ?
#
loop_
_entity_poly.entity_id
_entity_poly.type
_entity_poly.pdbx_seq_one_letter_code
_entity_poly.pdbx_strand_id
1 'polypeptide(L)'
;MIIMSAIIELEKQILALSAAEREQLAATTWESVIGDPGAEGNPNIDPEGIEIAVQRDAAIETGAAQSISHAEFLRRTGGMSK
;
A
#
# COMPACT_ATOMS: atom_id res chain seq x y z
N MET A 1 16.80 3.12 -19.34
CA MET A 1 17.06 1.69 -19.02
C MET A 1 17.70 1.46 -17.64
N ILE A 2 18.31 2.47 -17.00
CA ILE A 2 19.01 2.34 -15.69
C ILE A 2 18.04 2.13 -14.50
N ILE A 3 16.84 2.72 -14.55
CA ILE A 3 15.87 2.69 -13.43
C ILE A 3 15.32 1.28 -13.21
N MET A 4 14.99 0.54 -14.27
CA MET A 4 14.49 -0.84 -14.15
C MET A 4 15.51 -1.77 -13.50
N SER A 5 16.80 -1.61 -13.80
CA SER A 5 17.88 -2.41 -13.22
C SER A 5 18.01 -2.17 -11.71
N ALA A 6 17.83 -0.92 -11.27
CA ALA A 6 17.88 -0.55 -9.86
C ALA A 6 16.69 -1.11 -9.07
N ILE A 7 15.48 -1.10 -9.65
CA ILE A 7 14.28 -1.66 -9.01
C ILE A 7 14.43 -3.17 -8.79
N ILE A 8 14.90 -3.90 -9.81
CA ILE A 8 15.10 -5.36 -9.73
C ILE A 8 16.13 -5.70 -8.64
N GLU A 9 17.15 -4.88 -8.46
CA GLU A 9 18.18 -5.11 -7.44
C GLU A 9 17.65 -4.81 -6.02
N LEU A 10 16.82 -3.77 -5.87
CA LEU A 10 16.12 -3.48 -4.62
C LEU A 10 15.15 -4.60 -4.23
N GLU A 11 14.38 -5.13 -5.18
CA GLU A 11 13.46 -6.24 -4.93
C GLU A 11 14.20 -7.47 -4.37
N LYS A 12 15.35 -7.82 -4.96
CA LYS A 12 16.17 -8.94 -4.45
C LYS A 12 16.64 -8.70 -3.02
N GLN A 13 17.09 -7.48 -2.71
CA GLN A 13 17.55 -7.12 -1.37
C GLN A 13 16.43 -7.18 -0.35
N ILE A 14 15.23 -6.70 -0.69
CA ILE A 14 14.04 -6.77 0.16
C ILE A 14 13.63 -8.23 0.40
N LEU A 15 13.64 -9.07 -0.63
CA LEU A 15 13.29 -10.48 -0.50
C LEU A 15 14.33 -11.29 0.29
N ALA A 16 15.58 -10.83 0.36
CA ALA A 16 16.64 -11.44 1.17
C ALA A 16 16.48 -11.18 2.68
N LEU A 17 15.72 -10.15 3.08
CA LEU A 17 15.41 -9.87 4.49
C LEU A 17 14.54 -10.96 5.12
N SER A 18 14.61 -11.13 6.44
CA SER A 18 13.64 -11.94 7.17
C SER A 18 12.24 -11.32 7.15
N ALA A 19 11.21 -12.10 7.51
CA ALA A 19 9.84 -11.60 7.54
C ALA A 19 9.66 -10.41 8.49
N ALA A 20 10.28 -10.46 9.68
CA ALA A 20 10.22 -9.39 10.66
C ALA A 20 10.93 -8.12 10.19
N GLU A 21 12.08 -8.26 9.52
CA GLU A 21 12.81 -7.12 8.95
C GLU A 21 12.05 -6.47 7.79
N ARG A 22 11.35 -7.26 6.96
CA ARG A 22 10.47 -6.72 5.92
C ARG A 22 9.27 -5.97 6.50
N GLU A 23 8.66 -6.49 7.55
CA GLU A 23 7.56 -5.83 8.24
C GLU A 23 8.00 -4.47 8.82
N GLN A 24 9.15 -4.46 9.51
CA GLN A 24 9.74 -3.23 10.05
C GLN A 24 10.09 -2.22 8.93
N LEU A 25 10.67 -2.69 7.83
CA LEU A 25 11.01 -1.86 6.68
C LEU A 25 9.76 -1.26 6.04
N ALA A 26 8.69 -2.06 5.87
CA ALA A 26 7.42 -1.59 5.33
C ALA A 26 6.78 -0.52 6.22
N ALA A 27 6.73 -0.75 7.53
CA ALA A 27 6.21 0.22 8.49
C ALA A 27 7.00 1.54 8.46
N THR A 28 8.32 1.46 8.51
CA THR A 28 9.21 2.64 8.49
C THR A 28 9.09 3.41 7.17
N THR A 29 8.97 2.69 6.05
CA THR A 29 8.81 3.32 4.73
C THR A 29 7.46 4.03 4.64
N TRP A 30 6.39 3.41 5.16
CA TRP A 30 5.06 4.01 5.19
C TRP A 30 5.04 5.29 6.01
N GLU A 31 5.63 5.29 7.20
CA GLU A 31 5.78 6.49 8.04
C GLU A 31 6.59 7.59 7.35
N SER A 32 7.63 7.23 6.59
CA SER A 32 8.44 8.20 5.84
C SER A 32 7.72 8.86 4.67
N VAL A 33 6.67 8.23 4.13
CA VAL A 33 5.88 8.78 3.02
C VAL A 33 4.78 9.73 3.56
N ILE A 34 4.36 9.54 4.81
CA ILE A 34 3.39 10.43 5.47
C ILE A 34 4.07 11.80 5.70
N GLY A 35 3.66 12.80 4.92
CA GLY A 35 4.18 14.17 4.98
C GLY A 35 5.31 14.48 3.99
N ASP A 36 5.60 13.59 3.03
CA ASP A 36 6.50 13.90 1.91
C ASP A 36 5.81 14.88 0.92
N PRO A 37 6.34 16.09 0.69
CA PRO A 37 5.80 17.04 -0.28
C PRO A 37 5.72 16.49 -1.72
N GLY A 38 6.57 15.51 -2.05
CA GLY A 38 6.55 14.80 -3.33
C GLY A 38 5.35 13.85 -3.47
N ALA A 39 4.77 13.38 -2.36
CA ALA A 39 3.51 12.65 -2.36
C ALA A 39 2.31 13.62 -2.44
N GLU A 40 2.35 14.74 -1.72
CA GLU A 40 1.28 15.75 -1.76
C GLU A 40 1.14 16.43 -3.13
N GLY A 41 2.25 16.59 -3.86
CA GLY A 41 2.28 17.20 -5.20
C GLY A 41 2.19 16.23 -6.37
N ASN A 42 2.01 14.93 -6.14
CA ASN A 42 1.99 13.94 -7.22
C ASN A 42 0.63 13.97 -7.96
N PRO A 43 0.58 14.36 -9.24
CA PRO A 43 -0.68 14.41 -9.99
C PRO A 43 -1.32 13.03 -10.22
N ASN A 44 -0.61 11.94 -9.92
CA ASN A 44 -1.11 10.57 -9.98
C ASN A 44 -1.71 10.09 -8.66
N ILE A 45 -1.58 10.87 -7.58
CA ILE A 45 -2.25 10.57 -6.31
C ILE A 45 -3.66 11.15 -6.38
N ASP A 46 -4.65 10.30 -6.14
CA ASP A 46 -6.06 10.67 -6.07
C ASP A 46 -6.41 11.12 -4.64
N PRO A 47 -6.54 12.44 -4.39
CA PRO A 47 -6.82 12.95 -3.05
C PRO A 47 -8.22 12.55 -2.56
N GLU A 48 -9.20 12.41 -3.47
CA GLU A 48 -10.54 11.95 -3.13
C GLU A 48 -10.50 10.47 -2.71
N GLY A 49 -9.73 9.66 -3.44
CA GLY A 49 -9.47 8.27 -3.08
C GLY A 49 -8.85 8.10 -1.69
N ILE A 50 -7.92 8.99 -1.30
CA ILE A 50 -7.33 9.00 0.05
C ILE A 50 -8.38 9.32 1.11
N GLU A 51 -9.19 10.35 0.89
CA GLU A 51 -10.23 10.74 1.86
C GLU A 51 -11.25 9.61 2.06
N ILE A 52 -11.66 8.95 0.98
CA ILE A 52 -12.55 7.78 1.03
C ILE A 52 -11.92 6.63 1.83
N ALA A 53 -10.61 6.38 1.64
CA ALA A 53 -9.89 5.34 2.38
C ALA A 53 -9.86 5.66 3.89
N VAL A 54 -9.51 6.89 4.27
CA VAL A 54 -9.48 7.33 5.67
C VAL A 54 -10.85 7.22 6.34
N GLN A 55 -11.91 7.66 5.66
CA GLN A 55 -13.29 7.54 6.17
C GLN A 55 -13.70 6.07 6.35
N ARG A 56 -13.28 5.19 5.43
CA ARG A 56 -13.54 3.74 5.54
C ARG A 56 -12.81 3.12 6.72
N ASP A 57 -11.55 3.48 6.95
CA ASP A 57 -10.77 2.93 8.07
C ASP A 57 -11.42 3.29 9.41
N ALA A 58 -11.81 4.56 9.59
CA ALA A 58 -12.55 4.99 10.77
C ALA A 58 -13.90 4.24 10.93
N ALA A 59 -14.60 3.97 9.83
CA ALA A 59 -15.83 3.19 9.87
C ALA A 59 -15.58 1.72 10.25
N ILE A 60 -14.46 1.12 9.83
CA ILE A 60 -14.08 -0.25 10.22
C ILE A 60 -13.71 -0.30 11.71
N GLU A 61 -12.91 0.65 12.20
CA GLU A 61 -12.49 0.73 13.60
C GLU A 61 -13.66 0.89 14.56
N THR A 62 -14.68 1.66 14.16
CA THR A 62 -15.91 1.86 14.94
C THR A 62 -16.94 0.74 14.76
N GLY A 63 -16.68 -0.21 13.85
CA GLY A 63 -17.61 -1.29 13.50
C GLY A 63 -18.80 -0.85 12.62
N ALA A 64 -18.82 0.40 12.15
CA ALA A 64 -19.81 0.92 11.21
C ALA A 64 -19.65 0.34 9.80
N ALA A 65 -18.49 -0.21 9.46
CA ALA A 65 -18.21 -0.93 8.23
C ALA A 65 -17.50 -2.27 8.49
N GLN A 66 -17.76 -3.27 7.65
CA GLN A 66 -17.05 -4.55 7.71
C GLN A 66 -15.96 -4.61 6.63
N SER A 67 -14.78 -5.12 7.02
CA SER A 67 -13.75 -5.53 6.08
C SER A 67 -14.26 -6.64 5.17
N ILE A 68 -13.94 -6.58 3.88
CA ILE A 68 -14.23 -7.68 2.95
C ILE A 68 -13.08 -8.70 2.95
N SER A 69 -13.39 -9.97 2.70
CA SER A 69 -12.37 -10.99 2.52
C SER A 69 -11.60 -10.80 1.22
N HIS A 70 -10.40 -11.38 1.12
CA HIS A 70 -9.61 -11.36 -0.10
C HIS A 70 -10.37 -11.94 -1.31
N ALA A 71 -11.09 -13.05 -1.11
CA ALA A 71 -11.93 -13.66 -2.15
C ALA A 71 -13.05 -12.71 -2.62
N GLU A 72 -13.67 -11.99 -1.69
CA GLU A 72 -14.71 -11.02 -2.01
C GLU A 72 -14.16 -9.78 -2.74
N PHE A 73 -12.96 -9.33 -2.36
CA PHE A 73 -12.26 -8.26 -3.07
C PHE A 73 -12.02 -8.65 -4.52
N LEU A 74 -11.44 -9.83 -4.77
CA LEU A 74 -11.17 -10.32 -6.13
C LEU A 74 -12.46 -10.46 -6.96
N ARG A 75 -13.54 -10.95 -6.34
CA ARG A 75 -14.86 -11.05 -6.99
C ARG A 75 -15.38 -9.69 -7.47
N ARG A 76 -15.17 -8.61 -6.70
CA ARG A 76 -15.65 -7.26 -7.04
C ARG A 76 -14.75 -6.51 -8.01
N THR A 77 -13.44 -6.77 -7.97
CA THR A 77 -12.45 -6.06 -8.80
C THR A 77 -12.07 -6.82 -10.08
N GLY A 78 -12.58 -8.04 -10.25
CA GLY A 78 -12.23 -8.89 -11.39
C GLY A 78 -10.81 -9.46 -11.31
N GLY A 79 -10.19 -9.41 -10.13
CA GLY A 79 -8.87 -9.98 -9.90
C GLY A 79 -8.91 -11.51 -10.03
N MET A 80 -8.00 -12.09 -10.81
CA MET A 80 -7.86 -13.55 -10.91
C MET A 80 -7.02 -14.07 -9.73
N SER A 81 -7.58 -14.94 -8.90
CA SER A 81 -6.78 -15.79 -8.01
C SER A 81 -5.93 -16.73 -8.88
N LYS A 82 -4.60 -16.68 -8.71
CA LYS A 82 -3.71 -17.74 -9.21
C LYS A 82 -3.61 -18.86 -8.19
#